data_AF-A0A660M004-F1
#
_entry.id   AF-A0A660M004-F1
#
_cell.length_a   1.000
_cell.length_b   1.000
_cell.length_c   1.000
_cell.angle_alpha   90.00
_cell.angle_beta   90.00
_cell.angle_gamma   90.00
#
_symmetry.space_group_name_H-M   'P 1'
#
loop_
_entity.id
_entity.type
_entity.pdbx_description
1 polymer ?
#
loop_
_entity_poly.entity_id
_entity_poly.type
_entity_poly.pdbx_seq_one_letter_code
_entity_poly.pdbx_strand_id
1 'polypeptide(L)' 'RFEDDGEVDDKVVVVPADNRDDDRINSLDDIPQLVKQLEHHFTHYKDLKKPGSTIVKGWGDADEAKAIVKQCIDRYNNQ' A
#
# COMPACT_ATOMS: atom_id res chain seq x y z
N ARG A 1 4.48 3.23 -0.76
CA ARG A 1 5.83 2.86 -0.29
C ARG A 1 5.92 3.05 1.21
N PHE A 2 6.42 2.06 1.92
CA PHE A 2 6.41 2.04 3.39
C PHE A 2 7.64 1.34 3.95
N GLU A 3 8.16 1.88 5.05
CA GLU A 3 9.27 1.31 5.81
C GLU A 3 8.77 0.95 7.20
N ASP A 4 9.05 -0.28 7.64
CA ASP A 4 8.80 -0.76 9.00
C ASP A 4 10.09 -1.31 9.59
N ASP A 5 10.51 -0.76 10.73
CA ASP A 5 11.73 -1.17 11.44
C ASP A 5 13.00 -1.14 10.57
N GLY A 6 13.05 -0.23 9.59
CA GLY A 6 14.18 -0.06 8.67
C GLY A 6 14.14 -1.00 7.46
N GLU A 7 13.11 -1.85 7.35
CA GLU A 7 12.91 -2.76 6.22
C GLU A 7 11.85 -2.24 5.26
N VAL A 8 11.97 -2.62 3.99
CA VAL A 8 10.96 -2.30 2.97
C VAL A 8 9.74 -3.17 3.20
N ASP A 9 8.60 -2.54 3.48
CA ASP A 9 7.33 -3.21 3.79
C ASP A 9 6.18 -2.53 3.02
N ASP A 10 6.31 -2.44 1.70
CA ASP A 10 5.34 -1.78 0.84
C ASP A 10 3.93 -2.38 0.99
N LYS A 11 2.94 -1.49 1.13
CA LYS A 11 1.51 -1.84 1.22
C LYS A 11 0.86 -1.64 -0.16
N VAL A 12 0.23 -2.69 -0.70
CA VAL A 12 -0.54 -2.63 -1.95
C VAL A 12 -2.02 -2.39 -1.65
N VAL A 13 -2.61 -1.38 -2.25
CA VAL A 13 -4.07 -1.12 -2.19
C VAL A 13 -4.73 -1.79 -3.39
N VAL A 14 -5.79 -2.54 -3.14
CA VAL A 14 -6.54 -3.27 -4.17
C VAL A 14 -8.04 -3.04 -3.99
N VAL A 15 -8.77 -3.22 -5.09
CA VAL A 15 -10.23 -3.30 -5.11
C VAL A 15 -10.65 -4.70 -5.56
N PRO A 16 -11.87 -5.15 -5.23
CA PRO A 16 -12.39 -6.40 -5.77
C PRO A 16 -12.40 -6.39 -7.31
N ALA A 17 -11.94 -7.48 -7.94
CA ALA A 17 -11.88 -7.58 -9.39
C ALA A 17 -13.28 -7.64 -10.06
N ASP A 18 -14.27 -8.17 -9.35
CA ASP A 18 -15.69 -8.19 -9.76
C ASP A 18 -16.49 -7.34 -8.75
N ASN A 19 -16.28 -6.02 -8.78
CA ASN A 19 -17.07 -5.10 -7.96
C ASN A 19 -18.33 -4.67 -8.72
N ARG A 20 -19.41 -5.42 -8.54
CA ARG A 20 -20.70 -5.16 -9.23
C ARG A 20 -21.47 -3.97 -8.70
N ASP A 21 -21.09 -3.48 -7.52
CA ASP A 21 -21.76 -2.36 -6.86
C ASP A 21 -21.12 -1.01 -7.25
N ASP A 22 -19.82 -1.00 -7.58
CA ASP A 22 -19.07 0.23 -7.88
C ASP A 22 -17.74 -0.03 -8.64
N ASP A 23 -17.66 0.34 -9.91
CA ASP A 23 -16.46 0.18 -10.76
C ASP A 23 -15.67 1.49 -10.95
N ARG A 24 -15.97 2.53 -10.16
CA ARG A 24 -15.44 3.89 -10.40
C ARG A 24 -14.00 4.07 -9.92
N ILE A 25 -13.50 3.20 -9.05
CA ILE A 25 -12.17 3.34 -8.43
C ILE A 25 -11.11 2.69 -9.32
N ASN A 26 -10.36 3.52 -10.06
CA ASN A 26 -9.31 3.08 -10.97
C ASN A 26 -7.91 3.53 -10.51
N SER A 27 -7.86 4.48 -9.58
CA SER A 27 -6.64 5.09 -9.06
C SER A 27 -6.82 5.55 -7.61
N LEU A 28 -5.71 5.93 -6.96
CA LEU A 28 -5.75 6.54 -5.62
C LEU A 28 -6.42 7.93 -5.63
N ASP A 29 -6.41 8.61 -6.77
CA ASP A 29 -7.04 9.93 -6.94
C ASP A 29 -8.57 9.85 -6.86
N ASP A 30 -9.15 8.68 -7.09
CA ASP A 30 -10.58 8.42 -6.94
C ASP A 30 -11.00 8.27 -5.46
N ILE A 31 -10.04 8.09 -4.54
CA ILE A 31 -10.26 7.84 -3.10
C ILE A 31 -9.39 8.72 -2.18
N PRO A 32 -9.32 10.05 -2.38
CA PRO A 32 -8.34 10.91 -1.72
C PRO A 32 -8.47 10.97 -0.20
N GLN A 33 -9.69 10.78 0.32
CA GLN A 33 -9.93 10.75 1.76
C GLN A 33 -9.40 9.46 2.40
N LEU A 34 -9.57 8.32 1.73
CA LEU A 34 -9.06 7.03 2.20
C LEU A 34 -7.54 7.02 2.21
N VAL A 35 -6.91 7.58 1.18
CA VAL A 35 -5.44 7.75 1.10
C VAL A 35 -4.91 8.49 2.33
N LYS A 36 -5.53 9.62 2.71
CA LYS A 36 -5.15 10.37 3.92
C LYS A 36 -5.34 9.57 5.20
N GLN A 37 -6.42 8.80 5.30
CA GLN A 37 -6.69 7.95 6.47
C GLN A 37 -5.66 6.82 6.60
N LEU A 38 -5.30 6.18 5.49
CA LEU A 38 -4.27 5.15 5.45
C LEU A 38 -2.90 5.72 5.84
N GLU A 39 -2.53 6.89 5.31
CA GLU A 39 -1.28 7.56 5.67
C GLU A 39 -1.22 7.90 7.16
N HIS A 40 -2.30 8.45 7.72
CA HIS A 40 -2.38 8.71 9.15
C HIS A 40 -2.29 7.42 9.98
N HIS A 41 -3.02 6.38 9.60
CA HIS A 41 -2.99 5.10 10.29
C HIS A 41 -1.57 4.52 10.34
N PHE A 42 -0.92 4.37 9.18
CA PHE A 42 0.41 3.76 9.10
C PHE A 42 1.53 4.64 9.67
N THR A 43 1.29 5.94 9.81
CA THR A 43 2.21 6.83 10.54
C THR A 43 2.14 6.60 12.05
N HIS A 44 0.94 6.36 12.61
CA HIS A 44 0.72 6.44 14.06
C HIS A 44 0.38 5.11 14.76
N TYR A 45 0.04 4.04 14.04
CA TYR A 45 -0.49 2.83 14.68
C TYR A 45 0.48 2.14 15.65
N LYS A 46 1.79 2.44 15.57
CA LYS A 46 2.82 1.94 16.49
C LYS A 46 3.28 2.96 17.52
N ASP A 47 2.70 4.15 17.62
CA ASP A 47 3.21 5.21 18.50
C ASP A 47 3.33 4.79 19.96
N LEU A 48 2.40 3.98 20.47
CA LEU A 48 2.45 3.49 21.86
C LEU A 48 3.40 2.31 22.07
N LYS A 49 3.80 1.61 21.00
CA LYS A 49 4.64 0.41 21.07
C LYS A 49 6.10 0.72 20.74
N LYS A 50 6.33 1.44 19.65
CA LYS A 50 7.66 1.75 19.09
C LYS A 50 7.56 3.00 18.19
N PRO A 51 7.51 4.20 18.78
CA PRO A 51 7.36 5.44 18.01
C PRO A 51 8.45 5.59 16.95
N GLY A 52 8.07 6.05 15.75
CA GLY A 52 9.00 6.27 14.64
C GLY A 52 9.54 5.01 13.96
N SER A 53 9.04 3.81 14.33
CA SER A 53 9.38 2.57 13.61
C SER A 53 8.78 2.46 12.22
N THR A 54 7.73 3.25 11.95
CA THR A 54 6.93 3.15 10.73
C THR A 54 6.97 4.47 9.98
N ILE A 55 7.36 4.43 8.71
CA ILE A 55 7.54 5.62 7.89
C ILE A 55 6.80 5.45 6.56
N VAL A 56 5.80 6.27 6.32
CA VAL A 56 5.17 6.39 4.99
C VAL A 56 6.10 7.21 4.09
N LYS A 57 6.64 6.59 3.04
CA LYS A 57 7.57 7.25 2.11
C LYS A 57 6.87 7.92 0.93
N GLY A 58 5.59 7.60 0.72
CA GLY A 58 4.77 8.14 -0.36
C GLY A 58 3.96 7.08 -1.08
N TRP A 59 3.23 7.48 -2.12
CA TRP A 59 2.33 6.64 -2.89
C TRP A 59 2.88 6.40 -4.30
N GLY A 60 2.70 5.18 -4.82
CA GLY A 60 2.91 4.85 -6.23
C GLY A 60 1.57 4.66 -6.92
N ASP A 61 1.59 4.47 -8.23
CA ASP A 61 0.38 4.23 -9.03
C ASP A 61 0.04 2.73 -9.16
N ALA A 62 -1.04 2.44 -9.88
CA ALA A 62 -1.51 1.07 -10.11
C ALA A 62 -0.53 0.23 -10.94
N ASP A 63 0.28 0.84 -11.81
CA ASP A 63 1.23 0.11 -12.65
C ASP A 63 2.50 -0.24 -11.87
N GLU A 64 2.98 0.66 -11.02
CA GLU A 64 4.02 0.36 -10.03
C GLU A 64 3.58 -0.79 -9.10
N ALA A 65 2.34 -0.74 -8.60
CA ALA A 65 1.80 -1.80 -7.76
C ALA A 65 1.78 -3.18 -8.48
N LYS A 66 1.32 -3.23 -9.74
CA LYS A 66 1.35 -4.46 -10.55
C LYS A 66 2.78 -4.96 -10.77
N ALA A 67 3.74 -4.07 -11.01
CA ALA A 67 5.13 -4.43 -11.20
C ALA A 67 5.74 -5.06 -9.93
N ILE A 68 5.46 -4.49 -8.76
CA ILE A 68 5.89 -5.04 -7.45
C ILE A 68 5.30 -6.43 -7.23
N VAL A 69 3.99 -6.59 -7.44
CA VAL A 69 3.31 -7.89 -7.28
C VAL A 69 3.92 -8.93 -8.23
N LYS A 70 4.18 -8.57 -9.48
CA LYS A 70 4.85 -9.47 -10.45
C LYS A 70 6.23 -9.89 -9.97
N GLN A 71 7.05 -8.96 -9.49
CA GLN A 71 8.38 -9.30 -8.95
C GLN A 71 8.29 -10.25 -7.74
N CYS A 72 7.30 -10.07 -6.87
CA CYS A 72 7.06 -10.99 -5.75
C CYS A 72 6.69 -12.39 -6.23
N ILE A 73 5.81 -12.50 -7.24
CA ILE A 73 5.44 -13.79 -7.86
C ILE A 73 6.67 -14.45 -8.49
N ASP A 74 7.47 -13.71 -9.26
CA ASP A 74 8.67 -14.24 -9.91
C ASP A 74 9.70 -14.72 -8.87
N ARG A 75 9.89 -13.97 -7.77
CA ARG A 75 10.74 -14.41 -6.65
C ARG A 75 10.21 -15.66 -5.97
N TYR A 76 8.90 -15.82 -5.84
CA TYR A 76 8.29 -17.00 -5.25
C TYR A 76 8.43 -18.25 -6.13
N ASN A 77 8.28 -18.11 -7.44
CA ASN A 77 8.38 -19.22 -8.38
C ASN A 77 9.82 -19.72 -8.58
N ASN A 78 10.81 -18.86 -8.38
CA ASN A 78 12.24 -19.19 -8.53
C ASN A 78 12.91 -19.61 -7.21
N GLN A 79 12.11 -20.03 -6.23
CA GLN A 79 12.61 -20.56 -4.94
C GLN A 79 13.15 -21.98 -5.06
#